data_AF-A0A355EXF2-F1
#
_entry.id   AF-A0A355EXF2-F1
#
_cell.length_a   1.000
_cell.length_b   1.000
_cell.length_c   1.000
_cell.angle_alpha   90.00
_cell.angle_beta   90.00
_cell.angle_gamma   90.00
#
_symmetry.space_group_name_H-M   'P 1'
#
loop_
_entity.id
_entity.type
_entity.pdbx_description
1 polymer ?
#
loop_
_entity_poly.entity_id
_entity_poly.type
_entity_poly.pdbx_seq_one_letter_code
_entity_poly.pdbx_strand_id
1 'polypeptide(L)'
;MKLWIDADAAPRDVKEIVYRAARRLKLETALVANSRLLAPLDHPFVTTVQVQGGPDVADRHIAEHASPGDVAVTADIPLAARLVEKGVTVIDPRGQ
;
A
#
# COMPACT_ATOMS: atom_id res chain seq x y z
N MET A 1 11.25 -1.74 -7.30
CA MET A 1 10.80 -1.13 -6.04
C MET A 1 9.53 -0.37 -6.31
N LYS A 2 8.44 -0.83 -5.69
CA LYS A 2 7.11 -0.26 -5.70
C LYS A 2 6.64 -0.06 -4.25
N LEU A 3 5.81 0.96 -4.03
CA LEU A 3 5.18 1.20 -2.73
C LEU A 3 3.75 0.67 -2.73
N TRP A 4 3.44 -0.18 -1.76
CA TRP A 4 2.11 -0.72 -1.52
C TRP A 4 1.52 -0.06 -0.28
N ILE A 5 0.23 0.25 -0.30
CA ILE A 5 -0.49 0.73 0.88
C ILE A 5 -1.82 0.00 0.97
N ASP A 6 -2.05 -0.63 2.12
CA ASP A 6 -3.37 -1.09 2.52
C ASP A 6 -4.24 0.15 2.81
N ALA A 7 -5.11 0.48 1.87
CA ALA A 7 -5.91 1.69 1.91
C ALA A 7 -7.24 1.51 2.68
N ASP A 8 -7.60 0.30 3.08
CA ASP A 8 -8.80 0.04 3.89
C ASP A 8 -8.55 0.43 5.36
N ALA A 9 -7.35 0.18 5.88
CA ALA A 9 -6.98 0.53 7.25
C ALA A 9 -6.17 1.84 7.38
N ALA A 10 -5.55 2.34 6.29
CA ALA A 10 -4.68 3.50 6.39
C ALA A 10 -5.46 4.81 6.72
N PRO A 11 -5.01 5.57 7.74
CA PRO A 11 -5.45 6.93 7.99
C PRO A 11 -5.28 7.87 6.78
N ARG A 12 -6.10 8.92 6.70
CA ARG A 12 -6.07 9.86 5.57
C ARG A 12 -4.73 10.59 5.47
N ASP A 13 -4.19 11.06 6.58
CA ASP A 13 -2.90 11.75 6.66
C ASP A 13 -1.73 10.88 6.20
N VAL A 14 -1.78 9.56 6.47
CA VAL A 14 -0.80 8.60 5.95
C VAL A 14 -0.87 8.50 4.43
N LYS A 15 -2.08 8.45 3.85
CA LYS A 15 -2.27 8.47 2.39
C LYS A 15 -1.67 9.75 1.79
N GLU A 16 -1.91 10.92 2.39
CA GLU A 16 -1.33 12.20 1.94
C GLU A 16 0.20 12.23 2.01
N ILE A 17 0.80 11.63 3.04
CA ILE A 17 2.26 11.49 3.15
C ILE A 17 2.77 10.60 2.00
N VAL A 18 2.13 9.46 1.77
CA VAL A 18 2.46 8.53 0.68
C VAL A 18 2.34 9.20 -0.68
N TYR A 19 1.29 9.97 -0.94
CA TYR A 19 1.12 10.69 -2.21
C TYR A 19 2.21 11.71 -2.47
N ARG A 20 2.61 12.48 -1.44
CA ARG A 20 3.73 13.42 -1.52
C ARG A 20 5.06 12.70 -1.72
N ALA A 21 5.28 11.57 -1.04
CA ALA A 21 6.48 10.75 -1.20
C ALA A 21 6.57 10.15 -2.61
N ALA A 22 5.49 9.54 -3.10
CA ALA A 22 5.37 8.99 -4.44
C ALA A 22 5.71 10.02 -5.52
N ARG A 23 5.16 11.24 -5.38
CA ARG A 23 5.44 12.34 -6.31
C ARG A 23 6.90 12.81 -6.24
N ARG A 24 7.43 13.02 -5.02
CA ARG A 24 8.80 13.52 -4.80
C ARG A 24 9.85 12.52 -5.29
N LEU A 25 9.62 11.23 -5.07
CA LEU A 25 10.54 10.15 -5.42
C LEU A 25 10.29 9.55 -6.80
N LYS A 26 9.21 9.96 -7.48
CA LYS A 26 8.72 9.33 -8.72
C LYS A 26 8.54 7.82 -8.57
N LEU A 27 8.04 7.41 -7.41
CA LEU A 27 7.93 6.01 -7.01
C LEU A 27 6.54 5.48 -7.33
N GLU A 28 6.47 4.42 -8.14
CA GLU A 28 5.21 3.73 -8.42
C GLU A 28 4.56 3.28 -7.11
N THR A 29 3.30 3.66 -6.93
CA THR A 29 2.55 3.45 -5.70
C THR A 29 1.18 2.88 -6.00
N ALA A 30 0.77 1.85 -5.27
CA ALA A 30 -0.54 1.21 -5.40
C ALA A 30 -1.32 1.27 -4.08
N LEU A 31 -2.47 1.94 -4.11
CA LEU A 31 -3.48 1.92 -3.06
C LEU A 31 -4.37 0.70 -3.27
N VAL A 32 -4.34 -0.26 -2.36
CA VAL A 32 -5.15 -1.48 -2.46
C VAL A 32 -6.26 -1.44 -1.43
N ALA A 33 -7.49 -1.69 -1.87
CA ALA A 33 -8.67 -1.64 -1.00
C ALA A 33 -9.86 -2.40 -1.56
N ASN A 34 -10.70 -2.90 -0.66
CA ASN A 34 -12.00 -3.51 -0.98
C ASN A 34 -13.12 -2.48 -1.17
N SER A 35 -12.84 -1.23 -0.83
CA SER A 35 -13.74 -0.09 -1.02
C SER A 35 -13.38 0.73 -2.26
N ARG A 36 -14.34 1.51 -2.77
CA ARG A 36 -14.09 2.40 -3.92
C ARG A 36 -13.15 3.53 -3.49
N LEU A 37 -11.95 3.54 -4.06
CA LEU A 37 -11.00 4.65 -3.96
C LEU A 37 -10.84 5.35 -5.30
N LEU A 38 -10.72 6.68 -5.24
CA LEU A 38 -10.34 7.49 -6.38
C LEU A 38 -8.87 7.83 -6.24
N ALA A 39 -8.10 7.55 -7.29
CA ALA A 39 -6.73 8.02 -7.37
C ALA A 39 -6.74 9.56 -7.40
N PRO A 40 -5.87 10.22 -6.61
CA PRO A 40 -5.80 11.67 -6.63
C PRO A 40 -5.17 12.16 -7.94
N LEU A 41 -5.88 13.06 -8.64
CA LEU A 41 -5.60 13.46 -10.03
C LEU A 41 -4.22 14.10 -10.23
N ASP A 42 -3.66 14.71 -9.18
CA ASP A 42 -2.38 15.41 -9.19
C ASP A 42 -1.18 14.53 -8.79
N HIS A 43 -1.39 13.21 -8.63
CA HIS A 43 -0.34 12.24 -8.28
C HIS A 43 -0.20 11.15 -9.35
N PRO A 44 0.57 11.40 -10.44
CA PRO A 44 0.67 10.48 -11.57
C PRO A 44 1.34 9.13 -11.25
N PHE A 45 2.04 9.02 -10.12
CA PHE A 45 2.69 7.79 -9.67
C PHE A 45 1.80 6.95 -8.75
N VAL A 46 0.58 7.42 -8.44
CA VAL A 46 -0.34 6.74 -7.53
C VAL A 46 -1.46 6.11 -8.34
N THR A 47 -1.62 4.80 -8.17
CA THR A 47 -2.71 4.02 -8.76
C THR A 47 -3.60 3.46 -7.67
N THR A 48 -4.87 3.21 -8.01
CA THR A 48 -5.80 2.51 -7.13
C THR A 48 -6.06 1.13 -7.69
N VAL A 49 -5.99 0.13 -6.82
CA VAL A 49 -6.37 -1.25 -7.10
C VAL A 49 -7.56 -1.56 -6.22
N GLN A 50 -8.75 -1.52 -6.83
CA GLN A 50 -9.96 -1.96 -6.17
C GLN A 50 -10.05 -3.48 -6.28
N VAL A 51 -10.01 -4.16 -5.15
CA VAL A 51 -10.26 -5.60 -5.06
C VAL A 51 -11.72 -5.84 -4.69
N GLN A 52 -12.36 -6.85 -5.29
CA GLN A 52 -13.74 -7.21 -4.91
C GLN A 52 -13.71 -8.31 -3.85
N GLY A 53 -14.49 -8.15 -2.78
CA GLY A 53 -14.68 -9.20 -1.77
C GLY A 53 -14.79 -8.69 -0.34
N GLY A 54 -14.68 -9.64 0.60
CA GLY A 54 -14.81 -9.41 2.05
C GLY A 54 -13.51 -9.00 2.74
N PRO A 55 -13.36 -9.26 4.05
CA PRO A 55 -12.12 -8.95 4.78
C PRO A 55 -10.90 -9.66 4.16
N ASP A 56 -9.71 -9.09 4.39
CA ASP A 56 -8.38 -9.62 4.03
C ASP A 56 -8.07 -9.73 2.52
N VAL A 57 -9.00 -9.34 1.64
CA VAL A 57 -8.79 -9.42 0.18
C VAL A 57 -7.75 -8.42 -0.32
N ALA A 58 -7.64 -7.25 0.32
CA ALA A 58 -6.58 -6.28 0.04
C ALA A 58 -5.20 -6.85 0.44
N ASP A 59 -5.11 -7.42 1.63
CA ASP A 59 -3.88 -8.03 2.15
C ASP A 59 -3.39 -9.16 1.26
N ARG A 60 -4.30 -10.03 0.84
CA ARG A 60 -3.98 -11.12 -0.09
C ARG A 60 -3.44 -10.55 -1.40
N HIS A 61 -4.06 -9.53 -1.96
CA HIS A 61 -3.60 -8.91 -3.19
C HIS A 61 -2.18 -8.33 -3.04
N ILE A 62 -1.92 -7.58 -1.97
CA ILE A 62 -0.59 -7.02 -1.69
C ILE A 62 0.43 -8.16 -1.53
N ALA A 63 0.12 -9.17 -0.71
CA ALA A 63 1.00 -10.30 -0.47
C ALA A 63 1.29 -11.13 -1.73
N GLU A 64 0.36 -11.22 -2.68
CA GLU A 64 0.55 -11.93 -3.95
C GLU A 64 1.45 -11.15 -4.92
N HIS A 65 1.25 -9.83 -5.04
CA HIS A 65 1.88 -9.01 -6.07
C HIS A 65 3.17 -8.30 -5.63
N ALA A 66 3.37 -8.10 -4.33
CA ALA A 66 4.58 -7.50 -3.81
C ALA A 66 5.79 -8.42 -4.01
N SER A 67 6.90 -7.81 -4.43
CA SER A 67 8.14 -8.49 -4.80
C SER A 67 9.29 -8.07 -3.86
N PRO A 68 10.34 -8.90 -3.69
CA PRO A 68 11.50 -8.53 -2.88
C PRO A 68 12.07 -7.16 -3.26
N GLY A 69 12.36 -6.32 -2.27
CA GLY A 69 12.83 -4.94 -2.48
C GLY A 69 11.73 -3.90 -2.70
N ASP A 70 10.45 -4.29 -2.66
CA ASP A 70 9.33 -3.35 -2.52
C ASP A 70 9.18 -2.86 -1.08
N VAL A 71 8.34 -1.83 -0.91
CA VAL A 71 7.95 -1.29 0.39
C VAL A 71 6.43 -1.40 0.55
N ALA A 72 5.94 -1.74 1.73
CA ALA A 72 4.52 -1.76 2.04
C ALA A 72 4.20 -0.96 3.31
N VAL A 73 3.07 -0.26 3.31
CA VAL A 73 2.51 0.44 4.48
C VAL A 73 1.27 -0.30 4.94
N THR A 74 1.32 -0.89 6.14
CA THR A 74 0.19 -1.59 6.76
C THR A 74 0.35 -1.64 8.28
N ALA A 75 -0.77 -1.64 9.01
CA ALA A 75 -0.80 -1.92 10.45
C ALA A 75 -1.17 -3.39 10.74
N ASP A 76 -1.49 -4.18 9.72
CA ASP A 76 -1.87 -5.58 9.85
C ASP A 76 -0.63 -6.44 10.07
N ILE A 77 -0.51 -6.99 11.28
CA ILE A 77 0.65 -7.80 11.69
C ILE A 77 0.74 -9.10 10.86
N PRO A 78 -0.34 -9.88 10.66
CA PRO A 78 -0.33 -11.02 9.74
C PRO A 78 0.16 -10.70 8.32
N LEU A 79 -0.29 -9.61 7.70
CA LEU A 79 0.19 -9.18 6.38
C LEU A 79 1.67 -8.80 6.44
N ALA A 80 2.06 -7.99 7.44
CA ALA A 80 3.44 -7.55 7.61
C ALA A 80 4.40 -8.74 7.70
N ALA A 81 4.07 -9.76 8.50
CA ALA A 81 4.87 -10.97 8.64
C ALA A 81 5.10 -11.67 7.28
N ARG A 82 4.04 -11.85 6.49
CA ARG A 82 4.12 -12.47 5.16
C ARG A 82 4.98 -11.67 4.20
N LEU A 83 4.92 -10.35 4.25
CA LEU A 83 5.68 -9.46 3.38
C LEU A 83 7.17 -9.45 3.75
N VAL A 84 7.48 -9.42 5.04
CA VAL A 84 8.87 -9.51 5.53
C VAL A 84 9.50 -10.84 5.13
N GLU A 85 8.78 -11.96 5.25
CA GLU A 85 9.26 -13.27 4.77
C GLU A 85 9.57 -13.27 3.26
N LYS A 86 8.86 -12.46 2.47
CA LYS A 86 9.11 -12.27 1.02
C LYS A 86 10.22 -11.26 0.71
N GLY A 87 10.87 -10.65 1.71
CA GLY A 87 11.90 -9.62 1.50
C GLY A 87 11.34 -8.26 1.10
N VAL A 88 10.09 -7.97 1.44
CA VAL A 88 9.47 -6.64 1.30
C VAL A 88 9.72 -5.86 2.59
N THR A 89 10.10 -4.58 2.46
CA THR A 89 10.21 -3.69 3.63
C THR A 89 8.81 -3.26 4.05
N VAL A 90 8.46 -3.45 5.32
CA VAL A 90 7.14 -3.05 5.84
C VAL A 90 7.32 -1.91 6.82
N ILE A 91 6.43 -0.92 6.72
CA ILE A 91 6.39 0.26 7.60
C ILE A 91 4.96 0.39 8.13
N ASP A 92 4.79 0.65 9.42
CA ASP A 92 3.46 0.92 9.96
C ASP A 92 3.00 2.37 9.66
N PRO A 93 1.72 2.72 9.86
CA PRO A 93 1.25 4.09 9.67
C PRO A 93 1.94 5.17 10.53
N ARG A 94 2.72 4.77 11.55
CA ARG A 94 3.50 5.67 12.41
C ARG A 94 4.95 5.82 11.93
N GLY A 95 5.36 5.07 10.91
CA GLY A 95 6.70 5.12 10.34
C GLY A 95 7.72 4.19 11.01
N GLN A 96 7.27 3.19 11.78
CA GLN A 96 8.12 2.20 12.46
C GLN A 96 8.37 0.96 11.60
#